data_AF-A0A0M2WPP9-F1
#
_entry.id   AF-A0A0M2WPP9-F1
#
_cell.length_a   1.000
_cell.length_b   1.000
_cell.length_c   1.000
_cell.angle_alpha   90.00
_cell.angle_beta   90.00
_cell.angle_gamma   90.00
#
_symmetry.space_group_name_H-M   'P 1'
#
loop_
_entity.id
_entity.type
_entity.pdbx_description
1 polymer ?
#
loop_
_entity_poly.entity_id
_entity_poly.type
_entity_poly.pdbx_seq_one_letter_code
_entity_poly.pdbx_strand_id
1 'polypeptide(L)'
;MRLPRERAERHAGGLASSLATLLLASLLTGCAAWAPASQVEAWPVSAPCIAKRPAAPVLPAVPAHGIFEQVQALLAREQLRAAHVRQLEILLDACTGG
;
A
#
# COMPACT_ATOMS: atom_id res chain seq x y z
N MET A 1 -3.03 24.45 53.42
CA MET A 1 -4.25 24.06 52.66
C MET A 1 -3.90 24.08 51.17
N ARG A 2 -3.80 22.91 50.51
CA ARG A 2 -3.48 22.79 49.06
C ARG A 2 -4.76 22.50 48.27
N LEU A 3 -4.96 23.23 47.17
CA LEU A 3 -6.12 23.11 46.28
C LEU A 3 -6.21 21.73 45.58
N PRO A 4 -7.43 21.21 45.32
CA PRO A 4 -7.70 19.91 44.71
C PRO A 4 -7.50 19.86 43.17
N ARG A 5 -6.71 20.78 42.60
CA ARG A 5 -6.63 20.99 41.14
C ARG A 5 -5.63 20.05 40.42
N GLU A 6 -4.71 19.45 41.17
CA GLU A 6 -3.65 18.56 40.64
C GLU A 6 -4.08 17.11 40.38
N ARG A 7 -5.24 16.67 40.92
CA ARG A 7 -5.71 15.29 40.74
C ARG A 7 -6.48 15.06 39.44
N ALA A 8 -7.07 16.09 38.84
CA ALA A 8 -7.86 15.96 37.63
C ALA A 8 -7.01 15.71 36.37
N GLU A 9 -5.80 16.28 36.30
CA GLU A 9 -4.95 16.16 35.11
C GLU A 9 -4.28 14.77 34.97
N ARG A 10 -4.00 14.08 36.09
CA ARG A 10 -3.46 12.72 36.04
C ARG A 10 -4.46 11.71 35.50
N HIS A 11 -5.76 11.92 35.74
CA HIS A 11 -6.81 11.07 35.21
C HIS A 11 -7.10 11.37 33.72
N ALA A 12 -6.98 12.62 33.28
CA ALA A 12 -7.10 12.98 31.87
C ALA A 12 -5.98 12.35 31.02
N GLY A 13 -4.73 12.38 31.50
CA GLY A 13 -3.60 11.72 30.81
C GLY A 13 -3.72 10.18 30.77
N GLY A 14 -4.23 9.56 31.83
CA GLY A 14 -4.44 8.11 31.90
C GLY A 14 -5.57 7.61 30.98
N LEU A 15 -6.65 8.39 30.85
CA LEU A 15 -7.76 8.10 29.95
C LEU A 15 -7.36 8.25 28.47
N ALA A 16 -6.59 9.29 28.14
CA ALA A 16 -6.06 9.50 26.80
C ALA A 16 -5.09 8.38 26.39
N SER A 17 -4.23 7.94 27.30
CA SER A 17 -3.33 6.81 27.08
C SER A 17 -4.12 5.51 26.89
N SER A 18 -5.11 5.24 27.73
CA SER A 18 -5.96 4.03 27.61
C SER A 18 -6.78 4.00 26.31
N LEU A 19 -7.31 5.15 25.89
CA LEU A 19 -8.00 5.30 24.60
C LEU A 19 -7.04 5.08 23.42
N ALA A 20 -5.82 5.59 23.50
CA ALA A 20 -4.80 5.36 22.47
C ALA A 20 -4.41 3.89 22.36
N THR A 21 -4.28 3.18 23.49
CA THR A 21 -3.99 1.73 23.50
C THR A 21 -5.16 0.90 22.95
N LEU A 22 -6.40 1.27 23.27
CA LEU A 22 -7.60 0.64 22.73
C LEU A 22 -7.73 0.87 21.21
N LEU A 23 -7.45 2.08 20.74
CA LEU A 23 -7.41 2.40 19.31
C LEU A 23 -6.34 1.56 18.60
N LEU A 24 -5.10 1.54 19.09
CA LEU A 24 -4.02 0.71 18.55
C LEU A 24 -4.37 -0.78 18.51
N ALA A 25 -4.99 -1.30 19.58
CA ALA A 25 -5.42 -2.70 19.63
C ALA A 25 -6.51 -2.98 18.58
N SER A 26 -7.49 -2.08 18.39
CA SER A 26 -8.54 -2.22 17.38
C SER A 26 -8.01 -2.11 15.95
N LEU A 27 -7.00 -1.25 15.70
CA LEU A 27 -6.29 -1.16 14.42
C LEU A 27 -5.51 -2.45 14.10
N LEU A 28 -4.84 -3.03 15.10
CA LEU A 28 -4.07 -4.27 14.92
C LEU A 28 -4.97 -5.51 14.75
N THR A 29 -6.08 -5.60 15.48
CA THR A 29 -7.06 -6.71 15.34
C THR A 29 -7.93 -6.59 14.10
N GLY A 30 -8.23 -5.37 13.64
CA GLY A 30 -8.92 -5.14 12.37
C GLY A 30 -8.12 -5.61 11.16
N CYS A 31 -6.79 -5.53 11.20
CA CYS A 31 -5.92 -6.02 10.13
C CYS A 31 -5.79 -7.56 10.09
N ALA A 32 -6.10 -8.29 11.16
CA ALA A 32 -6.04 -9.75 11.19
C ALA A 32 -7.38 -10.42 10.83
N ALA A 33 -8.50 -9.68 10.88
CA ALA A 33 -9.82 -10.17 10.51
C ALA A 33 -10.04 -10.27 8.98
N TRP A 34 -9.07 -9.81 8.19
CA TRP A 34 -9.04 -9.93 6.73
C TRP A 34 -7.97 -10.91 6.27
N ALA A 35 -7.90 -12.08 6.91
CA ALA A 35 -7.36 -13.25 6.27
C ALA A 35 -8.50 -13.92 5.48
N PRO A 36 -8.56 -13.83 4.14
CA PRO A 36 -9.41 -14.74 3.40
C PRO A 36 -8.90 -16.15 3.68
N ALA A 37 -9.76 -17.01 4.21
CA ALA A 37 -9.50 -18.44 4.26
C ALA A 37 -9.42 -18.92 2.80
N SER A 38 -8.23 -18.85 2.21
CA SER A 38 -7.95 -19.43 0.92
C SER A 38 -7.84 -20.94 1.10
N GLN A 39 -8.99 -21.62 1.22
CA GLN A 39 -9.09 -23.00 0.74
C GLN A 39 -8.98 -22.93 -0.79
N VAL A 40 -7.77 -22.73 -1.28
CA VAL A 40 -7.47 -22.98 -2.68
C VAL A 40 -7.26 -24.49 -2.74
N GLU A 41 -8.32 -25.21 -3.05
CA GLU A 41 -8.13 -26.48 -3.77
C GLU A 41 -7.22 -26.14 -4.95
N ALA A 42 -5.99 -26.65 -4.88
CA ALA A 42 -4.99 -26.48 -5.92
C ALA A 42 -5.43 -27.27 -7.15
N TRP A 43 -6.41 -26.75 -7.86
CA TRP A 43 -6.68 -27.16 -9.22
C TRP A 43 -5.48 -26.69 -10.04
N PRO A 44 -4.76 -27.57 -10.76
CA PRO A 44 -3.68 -27.16 -11.62
C PRO A 44 -4.32 -26.53 -12.86
N VAL A 45 -4.84 -25.31 -12.69
CA VAL A 45 -5.04 -24.43 -13.82
C VAL A 45 -3.63 -24.01 -14.20
N SER A 46 -3.03 -24.76 -15.13
CA SER A 46 -1.90 -24.25 -15.90
C SER A 46 -2.41 -22.99 -16.59
N ALA A 47 -2.30 -21.86 -15.89
CA ALA A 47 -2.68 -20.57 -16.42
C ALA A 47 -1.89 -20.43 -17.72
N PRO A 48 -2.56 -20.33 -18.89
CA PRO A 48 -1.84 -20.26 -20.13
C PRO A 48 -0.95 -19.02 -20.04
N CYS A 49 0.35 -19.25 -20.19
CA CYS A 49 1.31 -18.18 -20.36
C CYS A 49 0.73 -17.14 -21.30
N ILE A 50 0.58 -15.90 -20.83
CA ILE A 50 0.04 -14.83 -21.64
C ILE A 50 0.98 -14.65 -22.84
N ALA A 51 0.58 -15.17 -24.00
CA ALA A 51 1.38 -15.15 -25.23
C ALA A 51 1.51 -13.74 -25.81
N LYS A 52 0.67 -12.80 -25.35
CA LYS A 52 0.60 -11.43 -25.85
C LYS A 52 1.22 -10.47 -24.84
N ARG A 53 2.33 -9.85 -25.25
CA ARG A 53 2.97 -8.78 -24.47
C ARG A 53 1.95 -7.66 -24.15
N PRO A 54 1.83 -7.25 -22.88
CA PRO A 54 1.04 -6.09 -22.51
C PRO A 54 1.49 -4.84 -23.30
N ALA A 55 0.52 -3.99 -23.66
CA ALA A 55 0.83 -2.74 -24.34
C ALA A 55 1.64 -1.82 -23.42
N ALA A 56 2.56 -1.05 -24.00
CA ALA A 56 3.33 -0.06 -23.25
C ALA A 56 2.41 1.04 -22.70
N PRO A 57 2.67 1.56 -21.49
CA PRO A 57 1.85 2.60 -20.91
C PRO A 57 1.99 3.91 -21.69
N VAL A 58 0.88 4.65 -21.82
CA VAL A 58 0.89 5.99 -22.39
C VAL A 58 1.58 6.93 -21.40
N LEU A 59 2.64 7.59 -21.86
CA LEU A 59 3.43 8.48 -21.01
C LEU A 59 2.83 9.91 -21.04
N PRO A 60 2.69 10.57 -19.87
CA PRO A 60 2.20 11.95 -19.81
C PRO A 60 3.14 12.90 -20.56
N ALA A 61 2.65 14.00 -21.12
CA ALA A 61 3.51 15.00 -21.76
C ALA A 61 4.44 15.68 -20.72
N VAL A 62 5.66 16.04 -21.12
CA VAL A 62 6.57 16.85 -20.28
C VAL A 62 6.49 18.30 -20.76
N PRO A 63 6.16 19.25 -19.88
CA PRO A 63 6.08 20.66 -20.26
C PRO A 63 7.45 21.20 -20.66
N ALA A 64 7.50 22.14 -21.61
CA ALA A 64 8.76 22.70 -22.11
C ALA A 64 9.40 23.73 -21.15
N HIS A 65 8.65 24.22 -20.16
CA HIS A 65 9.05 25.28 -19.25
C HIS A 65 8.61 24.95 -17.82
N GLY A 66 9.30 25.53 -16.84
CA GLY A 66 9.07 25.27 -15.42
C GLY A 66 9.77 23.99 -14.95
N ILE A 67 10.96 24.14 -14.35
CA ILE A 67 11.82 23.02 -13.97
C ILE A 67 11.12 22.06 -12.99
N PHE A 68 10.34 22.61 -12.04
CA PHE A 68 9.61 21.78 -11.08
C PHE A 68 8.56 20.90 -11.77
N GLU A 69 7.71 21.49 -12.62
CA GLU A 69 6.68 20.76 -13.38
C GLU A 69 7.31 19.74 -14.35
N GLN A 70 8.44 20.09 -14.95
CA GLN A 70 9.23 19.17 -15.76
C GLN A 70 9.70 17.96 -14.97
N VAL A 71 10.30 18.18 -13.81
CA VAL A 71 10.80 17.09 -12.96
C VAL A 71 9.65 16.22 -12.46
N GLN A 72 8.52 16.81 -12.10
CA GLN A 72 7.33 16.04 -11.69
C GLN A 72 6.78 15.18 -12.83
N ALA A 73 6.65 15.74 -14.04
CA ALA A 73 6.19 14.99 -15.20
C ALA A 73 7.16 13.86 -15.59
N LEU A 74 8.47 14.10 -15.49
CA LEU A 74 9.50 13.09 -15.72
C LEU A 74 9.45 11.99 -14.66
N LEU A 75 9.31 12.35 -13.38
CA LEU A 75 9.18 11.39 -12.30
C LEU A 75 7.96 10.49 -12.50
N ALA A 76 6.82 11.06 -12.87
CA ALA A 76 5.61 10.31 -13.17
C ALA A 76 5.81 9.32 -14.34
N ARG A 77 6.54 9.73 -15.39
CA ARG A 77 6.92 8.82 -16.49
C ARG A 77 7.77 7.65 -16.01
N GLU A 78 8.77 7.92 -15.17
CA GLU A 78 9.65 6.87 -14.66
C GLU A 78 8.90 5.89 -13.74
N GLN A 79 8.01 6.39 -12.90
CA GLN A 79 7.15 5.53 -12.06
C GLN A 79 6.27 4.61 -12.90
N LEU A 80 5.67 5.12 -13.99
CA LEU A 80 4.87 4.30 -14.91
C LEU A 80 5.71 3.25 -15.63
N ARG A 81 6.93 3.60 -16.07
CA ARG A 81 7.86 2.65 -16.68
C ARG A 81 8.26 1.55 -15.68
N ALA A 82 8.62 1.92 -14.45
CA ALA A 82 8.99 0.97 -13.41
C ALA A 82 7.84 0.02 -13.05
N ALA A 83 6.61 0.54 -12.92
CA ALA A 83 5.43 -0.28 -12.67
C ALA A 83 5.16 -1.26 -13.83
N HIS A 84 5.31 -0.81 -15.07
CA HIS A 84 5.15 -1.68 -16.24
C HIS A 84 6.22 -2.78 -16.29
N VAL A 85 7.48 -2.47 -15.97
CA VAL A 85 8.54 -3.47 -15.89
C VAL A 85 8.22 -4.53 -14.84
N ARG A 86 7.80 -4.13 -13.63
CA ARG A 86 7.37 -5.09 -12.59
C ARG A 86 6.19 -5.95 -13.04
N GLN A 87 5.23 -5.37 -13.74
CA GLN A 87 4.12 -6.13 -14.30
C GLN A 87 4.62 -7.18 -15.30
N LEU A 88 5.60 -6.84 -16.15
CA LEU A 88 6.20 -7.80 -17.08
C LEU A 88 6.96 -8.91 -16.33
N GLU A 89 7.71 -8.57 -15.28
CA GLU A 89 8.42 -9.55 -14.43
C GLU A 89 7.44 -10.54 -13.79
N ILE A 90 6.36 -10.05 -13.16
CA ILE A 90 5.32 -10.90 -12.57
C ILE A 90 4.69 -11.83 -13.62
N LEU A 91 4.44 -11.32 -14.83
CA LEU A 91 3.89 -12.13 -15.91
C LEU A 91 4.87 -13.19 -16.40
N LEU A 92 6.18 -12.90 -16.40
CA LEU A 92 7.21 -13.88 -16.73
C LEU A 92 7.33 -14.94 -15.62
N ASP A 93 7.32 -14.55 -14.35
CA ASP A 93 7.39 -15.47 -13.22
C ASP A 93 6.18 -16.43 -13.19
N ALA A 94 4.97 -15.89 -13.40
CA ALA A 94 3.75 -16.70 -13.53
C ALA A 94 3.81 -17.67 -14.71
N CYS A 95 4.62 -17.36 -15.72
CA CYS A 95 4.80 -18.13 -16.93
C CYS A 95 5.80 -19.28 -16.78
N THR A 96 6.86 -19.07 -16.02
CA THR A 96 7.92 -20.06 -15.82
C THR A 96 7.55 -21.18 -14.84
N GLY A 97 6.38 -21.09 -14.22
CA GLY A 97 5.85 -22.11 -13.31
C GLY A 97 6.48 -22.03 -11.92
N GLY A 98 5.64 -21.73 -10.93
CA GLY A 98 5.83 -22.23 -9.57
C GLY A 98 5.37 -23.69 -9.49
#